data_AF-A0A7S0D5P2-F1
#
_entry.id   AF-A0A7S0D5P2-F1
#
_cell.length_a   1.000
_cell.length_b   1.000
_cell.length_c   1.000
_cell.angle_alpha   90.00
_cell.angle_beta   90.00
_cell.angle_gamma   90.00
#
_symmetry.space_group_name_H-M   'P 1'
#
loop_
_entity.id
_entity.type
_entity.pdbx_description
1 polymer ?
#
loop_
_entity_poly.entity_id
_entity_poly.type
_entity_poly.pdbx_seq_one_letter_code
_entity_poly.pdbx_strand_id
1 'polypeptide(L)'
;MLTTLVYFKHSHIVLGAWGCGAYGNPGLGISRLMKKALTSKFVRGRFGLVSFAILRSKECLRQFNTTFGNTLSQDNKTSKRDRFIMVNTSNTQRKKVNTSNTQ
;
A
#
# COMPACT_ATOMS: atom_id res chain seq x y z
N MET A 1 3.16 -13.24 6.32
CA MET A 1 2.65 -12.75 5.02
C MET A 1 3.65 -11.82 4.32
N LEU A 2 3.86 -10.57 4.74
CA LEU A 2 4.72 -9.61 3.99
C LEU A 2 6.17 -10.10 3.82
N THR A 3 6.75 -10.73 4.83
CA THR A 3 8.11 -11.30 4.75
C THR A 3 8.25 -12.35 3.66
N THR A 4 7.21 -13.15 3.42
CA THR A 4 7.18 -14.13 2.32
C THR A 4 7.25 -13.43 0.97
N LEU A 5 6.53 -12.32 0.81
CA LEU A 5 6.57 -11.53 -0.42
C LEU A 5 7.94 -10.89 -0.65
N VAL A 6 8.62 -10.47 0.42
CA VAL A 6 10.00 -9.98 0.37
C VAL A 6 10.97 -11.10 -0.01
N TYR A 7 10.79 -12.30 0.55
CA TYR A 7 11.63 -13.47 0.27
C TYR A 7 11.58 -13.85 -1.22
N PHE A 8 10.39 -13.89 -1.81
CA PHE A 8 10.19 -14.12 -3.25
C PHE A 8 10.46 -12.90 -4.13
N LYS A 9 10.97 -11.80 -3.55
CA LYS A 9 11.38 -10.58 -4.28
C LYS A 9 10.25 -9.93 -5.11
N HIS A 10 9.01 -9.99 -4.62
CA HIS A 10 7.93 -9.22 -5.25
C HIS A 10 8.18 -7.72 -5.07
N SER A 11 8.09 -6.95 -6.16
CA SER A 11 8.31 -5.50 -6.16
C SER A 11 7.02 -4.69 -6.04
N HIS A 12 5.89 -5.25 -6.48
CA HIS A 12 4.58 -4.62 -6.46
C HIS A 12 3.59 -5.57 -5.82
N ILE A 13 2.83 -5.09 -4.83
CA ILE A 13 1.87 -5.91 -4.10
C ILE A 13 0.51 -5.22 -4.04
N VAL A 14 -0.54 -6.03 -4.12
CA VAL A 14 -1.92 -5.60 -3.90
C VAL A 14 -2.44 -6.32 -2.66
N LEU A 15 -2.90 -5.55 -1.69
CA LEU A 15 -3.46 -5.99 -0.42
C LEU A 15 -4.95 -5.64 -0.35
N GLY A 16 -5.64 -6.22 0.62
CA GLY A 16 -7.04 -5.90 0.91
C GLY A 16 -7.23 -5.39 2.35
N ALA A 17 -8.46 -5.00 2.67
CA ALA A 17 -8.87 -4.69 4.04
C ALA A 17 -9.07 -5.99 4.85
N TRP A 18 -7.97 -6.54 5.34
CA TRP A 18 -7.94 -7.90 5.88
C TRP A 18 -8.86 -8.07 7.10
N GLY A 19 -9.90 -8.89 6.94
CA GLY A 19 -10.92 -9.14 7.97
C GLY A 19 -11.92 -8.01 8.22
N CYS A 20 -11.94 -6.95 7.42
CA CYS A 20 -12.88 -5.83 7.62
C CYS A 20 -14.29 -6.05 7.05
N GLY A 21 -14.54 -7.23 6.46
CA GLY A 21 -15.85 -7.66 5.96
C GLY A 21 -16.56 -8.56 6.96
N ALA A 22 -16.77 -9.82 6.60
CA ALA A 22 -17.49 -10.80 7.44
C ALA A 22 -16.91 -10.97 8.86
N TYR A 23 -15.60 -10.81 9.04
CA TYR A 23 -14.95 -10.92 10.35
C TYR A 23 -15.14 -9.67 11.23
N GLY A 24 -15.65 -8.56 10.69
CA GLY A 24 -15.99 -7.38 11.48
C GLY A 24 -14.80 -6.59 12.04
N ASN A 25 -13.57 -6.79 11.56
CA ASN A 25 -12.41 -6.04 12.06
C ASN A 25 -12.54 -4.54 11.73
N PRO A 26 -12.23 -3.64 12.69
CA PRO A 26 -12.30 -2.20 12.43
C PRO A 26 -11.23 -1.80 11.40
N GLY A 27 -11.68 -1.17 10.31
CA GLY A 27 -10.80 -0.77 9.19
C GLY A 27 -9.63 0.10 9.63
N LEU A 28 -9.86 1.05 10.54
CA LEU A 28 -8.82 1.90 11.11
C LEU A 28 -7.78 1.12 11.93
N GLY A 29 -8.21 0.05 12.62
CA GLY A 29 -7.30 -0.83 13.35
C GLY A 29 -6.39 -1.59 12.39
N ILE A 30 -6.98 -2.21 11.36
CA ILE A 30 -6.25 -2.98 10.35
C ILE A 30 -5.33 -2.08 9.52
N SER A 31 -5.77 -0.89 9.12
CA SER A 31 -4.93 0.04 8.36
C SER A 31 -3.69 0.47 9.15
N ARG A 32 -3.82 0.75 10.45
CA ARG A 32 -2.70 1.10 11.34
C ARG A 32 -1.74 -0.07 11.53
N LEU A 33 -2.25 -1.29 11.69
CA LEU A 33 -1.43 -2.50 11.76
C LEU A 33 -0.65 -2.73 10.47
N MET A 34 -1.30 -2.59 9.32
CA MET A 34 -0.64 -2.69 8.01
C MET A 34 0.43 -1.62 7.84
N LYS A 35 0.17 -0.37 8.24
CA LYS A 35 1.17 0.70 8.22
C LYS A 35 2.39 0.31 9.04
N LYS A 36 2.19 -0.14 10.28
CA LYS A 36 3.28 -0.60 11.17
C LYS A 36 4.10 -1.73 10.52
N ALA A 37 3.43 -2.70 9.91
CA ALA A 37 4.08 -3.83 9.26
C ALA A 37 4.90 -3.40 8.03
N LEU A 38 4.35 -2.52 7.18
CA LEU A 38 5.03 -1.99 5.99
C LEU A 38 6.21 -1.07 6.33
N THR A 39 6.15 -0.36 7.46
CA THR A 39 7.25 0.49 7.95
C THR A 39 8.25 -0.26 8.83
N SER A 40 8.05 -1.56 9.08
CA SER A 40 8.97 -2.36 9.88
C SER A 40 10.35 -2.49 9.22
N LYS A 41 11.40 -2.73 10.01
CA LYS A 41 12.79 -2.86 9.53
C LYS A 41 12.95 -3.87 8.40
N PHE A 42 12.16 -4.94 8.39
CA PHE A 42 12.27 -6.02 7.41
C PHE A 42 11.57 -5.72 6.09
N VAL A 43 10.58 -4.82 6.09
CA VAL A 43 9.69 -4.58 4.95
C VAL A 43 9.89 -3.19 4.34
N ARG A 44 10.31 -2.21 5.15
CA ARG A 44 10.48 -0.82 4.71
C ARG A 44 11.39 -0.75 3.48
N GLY A 45 10.88 -0.15 2.41
CA GLY A 45 11.61 0.06 1.15
C GLY A 45 11.80 -1.21 0.31
N ARG A 46 11.15 -2.33 0.63
CA ARG A 46 11.24 -3.58 -0.15
C ARG A 46 10.28 -3.64 -1.33
N PHE A 47 9.17 -2.90 -1.25
CA PHE A 47 8.19 -2.81 -2.33
C PHE A 47 8.32 -1.45 -3.03
N GLY A 48 8.32 -1.45 -4.36
CA GLY A 48 8.20 -0.24 -5.17
C GLY A 48 6.78 0.31 -5.18
N LEU A 49 5.77 -0.56 -5.04
CA LEU A 49 4.37 -0.18 -4.96
C LEU A 49 3.58 -1.08 -4.00
N VAL A 50 2.74 -0.46 -3.16
CA VAL A 50 1.78 -1.16 -2.31
C VAL A 50 0.39 -0.55 -2.56
N SER A 51 -0.50 -1.33 -3.16
CA SER A 51 -1.89 -0.92 -3.36
C SER A 51 -2.82 -1.66 -2.41
N PHE A 52 -3.87 -0.98 -1.93
CA PHE A 52 -4.98 -1.61 -1.20
C PHE A 52 -6.25 -1.55 -2.06
N ALA A 53 -6.71 -2.71 -2.49
CA ALA A 53 -7.98 -2.87 -3.20
C ALA A 53 -9.11 -3.09 -2.16
N ILE A 54 -9.86 -2.03 -1.85
CA ILE A 54 -10.93 -2.06 -0.85
C ILE A 54 -12.27 -2.03 -1.59
N LEU A 55 -12.93 -3.19 -1.61
CA LEU A 55 -14.16 -3.39 -2.35
C LEU A 55 -15.37 -3.18 -1.44
N ARG A 56 -16.43 -2.59 -1.99
CA ARG A 56 -17.80 -2.58 -1.41
C ARG A 56 -17.95 -1.93 -0.02
N SER A 57 -16.91 -1.29 0.54
CA SER A 57 -16.98 -0.58 1.82
C SER A 57 -16.33 0.80 1.72
N LYS A 58 -17.17 1.83 1.49
CA LYS A 58 -16.73 3.24 1.47
C LYS A 58 -16.17 3.68 2.82
N GLU A 59 -16.72 3.15 3.91
CA GLU A 59 -16.22 3.45 5.26
C GLU A 59 -14.81 2.90 5.48
N CYS A 60 -14.60 1.62 5.14
CA CYS A 60 -13.29 1.01 5.28
C CYS A 60 -12.25 1.72 4.41
N LEU A 61 -12.63 2.08 3.18
CA LEU A 61 -11.79 2.90 2.31
C LEU A 61 -11.41 4.23 2.96
N ARG A 62 -12.38 4.96 3.53
CA ARG A 62 -12.13 6.23 4.21
C ARG A 62 -11.13 6.06 5.35
N GLN A 63 -11.26 5.00 6.17
CA GLN A 63 -10.36 4.72 7.29
C GLN A 63 -8.94 4.36 6.84
N PHE A 64 -8.81 3.60 5.75
CA PHE A 64 -7.51 3.36 5.12
C PHE A 64 -6.91 4.66 4.55
N ASN A 65 -7.72 5.49 3.91
CA ASN A 65 -7.30 6.83 3.45
C ASN A 65 -6.85 7.72 4.61
N THR A 66 -7.47 7.69 5.78
CA THR A 66 -6.96 8.44 6.96
C THR A 66 -5.55 7.99 7.35
N THR A 67 -5.20 6.73 7.12
CA THR A 67 -3.92 6.15 7.56
C THR A 67 -2.80 6.33 6.52
N PHE A 68 -3.15 6.22 5.23
CA PHE A 68 -2.23 6.21 4.10
C PHE A 68 -2.38 7.41 3.14
N GLY A 69 -3.45 8.20 3.27
CA GLY A 69 -3.82 9.33 2.42
C GLY A 69 -2.82 10.47 2.39
N ASN A 70 -2.05 10.68 3.46
CA ASN A 70 -0.97 11.68 3.49
C ASN A 70 0.24 11.30 2.61
N THR A 71 0.14 10.27 1.76
CA THR A 71 1.22 9.75 0.90
C THR A 71 0.72 9.44 -0.53
N LEU A 72 -0.43 9.97 -0.95
CA LEU A 72 -1.12 9.52 -2.18
C LEU A 72 -1.44 10.66 -3.16
N SER A 73 -0.91 10.55 -4.38
CA SER A 73 -1.51 11.15 -5.56
C SER A 73 -2.81 10.38 -5.88
N GLN A 74 -3.96 11.06 -5.79
CA GLN A 74 -5.23 10.47 -6.18
C GLN A 74 -5.36 10.44 -7.70
N ASP A 75 -5.21 9.26 -8.31
CA ASP A 75 -5.71 9.05 -9.66
C ASP A 75 -7.22 8.75 -9.59
N ASN A 76 -8.00 9.83 -9.67
CA ASN A 76 -9.46 9.80 -9.79
C ASN A 76 -9.88 9.27 -11.17
N LYS A 77 -9.82 7.95 -11.38
CA LYS A 77 -10.57 7.29 -12.47
C LYS A 77 -11.66 6.40 -11.88
N THR A 78 -12.76 7.03 -11.52
CA THR A 78 -14.05 6.40 -11.17
C THR A 78 -14.64 5.75 -12.40
N SER A 79 -14.19 4.53 -12.74
CA SER A 79 -14.88 3.71 -13.75
C SER A 79 -16.03 2.95 -13.08
N LYS A 80 -17.26 3.37 -13.39
CA LYS A 80 -18.64 2.83 -13.26
C LYS A 80 -18.99 1.50 -12.54
N ARG A 81 -18.07 0.82 -11.86
CA ARG A 81 -18.36 -0.33 -10.97
C ARG A 81 -17.46 -0.18 -9.73
N ASP A 82 -18.06 0.25 -8.62
CA ASP A 82 -17.46 0.59 -7.31
C ASP A 82 -16.22 -0.23 -6.88
N ARG A 83 -15.04 0.09 -7.44
CA ARG A 83 -13.75 -0.48 -7.06
C ARG A 83 -12.85 0.67 -6.63
N PHE A 84 -12.84 0.94 -5.34
CA PHE A 84 -11.96 1.95 -4.79
C PHE A 84 -10.58 1.34 -4.57
N ILE A 85 -9.60 1.78 -5.37
CA ILE A 85 -8.22 1.35 -5.28
C ILE A 85 -7.44 2.49 -4.63
N MET A 86 -6.79 2.20 -3.50
CA MET A 86 -5.85 3.10 -2.86
C MET A 86 -4.42 2.69 -3.28
N VAL A 87 -3.61 3.62 -3.79
CA VAL A 87 -2.33 3.30 -4.46
C VAL A 87 -1.15 3.93 -3.73
N ASN A 88 -0.59 3.29 -2.69
CA ASN A 88 0.57 3.85 -1.99
C ASN A 88 1.87 3.53 -2.71
N THR A 89 2.36 4.51 -3.47
CA THR A 89 3.75 4.56 -3.92
C THR A 89 4.62 5.03 -2.76
N SER A 90 5.32 4.09 -2.13
CA SER A 90 6.53 4.46 -1.39
C SER A 90 7.48 5.10 -2.39
N ASN A 91 7.61 6.43 -2.31
CA ASN A 91 8.56 7.23 -3.08
C ASN A 91 9.97 6.75 -2.73
N THR A 92 10.38 5.65 -3.37
CA THR A 92 11.74 5.15 -3.36
C THR A 92 12.44 6.11 -4.29
N GLN A 93 13.06 7.14 -3.69
CA GLN A 93 14.04 8.00 -4.32
C GLN A 93 14.73 7.22 -5.45
N ARG A 94 14.42 7.56 -6.71
CA ARG A 94 15.28 7.21 -7.84
C ARG A 94 16.62 7.87 -7.51
N LYS A 95 17.52 7.16 -6.83
CA LYS A 95 18.94 7.48 -6.91
C LYS A 95 19.26 7.36 -8.40
N LYS A 96 19.36 8.49 -9.09
CA LYS A 96 20.17 8.57 -10.30
C LYS A 96 21.53 8.02 -9.88
N VAL A 97 21.83 6.80 -10.30
CA VAL A 97 23.22 6.34 -10.38
C VAL A 97 23.82 7.24 -11.45
N ASN A 98 24.45 8.34 -11.05
CA ASN A 98 25.39 9.03 -11.92
C ASN A 98 26.58 8.08 -12.07
N THR A 99 26.50 7.19 -13.05
CA THR A 99 27.68 6.61 -13.70
C THR A 99 28.34 7.72 -14.50
N SER A 100 29.16 8.52 -13.86
CA SER A 100 30.29 9.17 -14.53
C SER A 100 31.52 8.36 -14.17
N ASN A 101 31.76 7.36 -15.04
CA ASN A 101 32.98 6.57 -15.13
C ASN A 101 34.17 7.48 -15.44
N THR A 102 35.28 7.19 -14.77
CA THR A 102 36.61 7.00 -15.38
C THR A 102 37.18 8.16 -16.21
N GLN A 103 38.03 8.98 -15.58
CA GLN A 103 39.49 9.01 -15.80
C GLN A 103 40.16 9.87 -14.73
#